data_AF-A0A0G4KWW6-F1
#
_entry.id   AF-A0A0G4KWW6-F1
#
_cell.length_a   1.000
_cell.length_b   1.000
_cell.length_c   1.000
_cell.angle_alpha   90.00
_cell.angle_beta   90.00
_cell.angle_gamma   90.00
#
_symmetry.space_group_name_H-M   'P 1'
#
loop_
_entity.id
_entity.type
_entity.pdbx_description
1 polymer ?
#
loop_
_entity_poly.entity_id
_entity_poly.type
_entity_poly.pdbx_seq_one_letter_code
_entity_poly.pdbx_strand_id
1 'polypeptide(L)'
;MVLLETPTNPLIKVIDILSIARVVHEVNDKALVVVDNTMLSPMLCNPLDLGADIVYESGTKYLSGHHDIMAGIIGVNDAAVADKLYFTINASGCGLSPNDSFLLMRGVKTLAIRMEKQQSNAQQIAEFLENHGFRVRYPGLKSHPQYDLHWSMARGAGAVLSFETGDASLSERI
;
A
#
# COMPACT_ATOMS: atom_id res chain seq x y z
N MET A 1 -11.04 13.98 -9.12
CA MET A 1 -10.19 13.17 -8.23
C MET A 1 -10.16 11.75 -8.80
N VAL A 2 -8.97 11.17 -8.91
CA VAL A 2 -8.74 9.78 -9.31
C VAL A 2 -8.11 9.08 -8.12
N LEU A 3 -8.75 8.01 -7.65
CA LEU A 3 -8.32 7.24 -6.48
C LEU A 3 -7.77 5.90 -6.96
N LEU A 4 -6.55 5.59 -6.57
CA LEU A 4 -5.82 4.39 -6.94
C LEU A 4 -5.41 3.61 -5.67
N GLU A 5 -5.30 2.30 -5.81
CA GLU A 5 -4.70 1.41 -4.80
C GLU A 5 -3.76 0.46 -5.55
N THR A 6 -2.49 0.39 -5.16
CA THR A 6 -1.55 -0.52 -5.82
C THR A 6 -0.47 -1.03 -4.86
N PRO A 7 -0.28 -2.37 -4.75
CA PRO A 7 -1.14 -3.42 -5.30
C PRO A 7 -2.55 -3.43 -4.66
N THR A 8 -3.58 -3.82 -5.41
CA THR A 8 -4.97 -3.86 -4.88
C THR A 8 -5.23 -5.04 -3.95
N ASN A 9 -6.04 -4.88 -2.92
CA ASN A 9 -6.55 -5.99 -2.10
C ASN A 9 -7.91 -6.52 -2.63
N PRO A 10 -8.15 -7.85 -2.75
CA PRO A 10 -7.25 -8.99 -2.49
C PRO A 10 -6.54 -9.54 -3.74
N LEU A 11 -6.83 -9.03 -4.93
CA LEU A 11 -6.35 -9.61 -6.19
C LEU A 11 -4.95 -9.14 -6.63
N ILE A 12 -4.29 -8.31 -5.82
CA ILE A 12 -2.89 -7.89 -5.97
C ILE A 12 -2.59 -7.31 -7.37
N LYS A 13 -3.55 -6.59 -7.96
CA LYS A 13 -3.36 -5.94 -9.26
C LYS A 13 -2.46 -4.72 -9.07
N VAL A 14 -1.52 -4.53 -9.99
CA VAL A 14 -0.59 -3.40 -9.99
C VAL A 14 -1.10 -2.34 -10.96
N ILE A 15 -1.08 -1.09 -10.53
CA ILE A 15 -1.52 0.09 -11.28
C ILE A 15 -0.31 0.99 -11.57
N ASP A 16 -0.16 1.43 -12.82
CA ASP A 16 0.88 2.37 -13.25
C ASP A 16 0.56 3.79 -12.76
N ILE A 17 1.10 4.16 -11.59
CA ILE A 17 0.87 5.46 -10.97
C ILE A 17 1.39 6.59 -11.89
N LEU A 18 2.59 6.42 -12.45
CA LEU A 18 3.27 7.45 -13.22
C LEU A 18 2.49 7.81 -14.49
N SER A 19 2.10 6.79 -15.26
CA SER A 19 1.35 7.03 -16.51
C SER A 19 -0.03 7.61 -16.23
N ILE A 20 -0.73 7.13 -15.20
CA ILE A 20 -2.06 7.64 -14.85
C ILE A 20 -1.97 9.08 -14.37
N ALA A 21 -1.02 9.38 -13.47
CA ALA A 21 -0.84 10.73 -12.96
C ALA A 21 -0.61 11.72 -14.11
N ARG A 22 0.30 11.40 -15.02
CA ARG A 22 0.57 12.21 -16.21
C ARG A 22 -0.70 12.46 -17.04
N VAL A 23 -1.45 11.42 -17.38
CA VAL A 23 -2.66 11.54 -18.21
C VAL A 23 -3.74 12.36 -17.50
N VAL A 24 -3.93 12.16 -16.20
CA VAL A 24 -4.93 12.90 -15.41
C VAL A 24 -4.60 14.39 -15.41
N HIS A 25 -3.34 14.75 -15.16
CA HIS A 25 -2.92 16.15 -15.14
C HIS A 25 -2.88 16.79 -16.54
N GLU A 26 -2.60 16.02 -17.60
CA GLU A 26 -2.74 16.50 -19.00
C GLU A 26 -4.19 16.86 -19.35
N VAL A 27 -5.17 16.09 -18.87
CA VAL A 27 -6.60 16.35 -19.11
C VAL A 27 -7.13 17.46 -18.22
N ASN A 28 -6.71 17.49 -16.95
CA ASN A 28 -7.10 18.49 -15.97
C ASN A 28 -6.02 18.60 -14.88
N ASP A 29 -5.23 19.67 -14.95
CA ASP A 29 -4.15 19.99 -14.01
C ASP A 29 -4.62 20.20 -12.57
N LYS A 30 -5.92 20.44 -12.35
CA LYS A 30 -6.54 20.57 -11.01
C LYS A 30 -7.09 19.26 -10.47
N ALA A 31 -7.10 18.18 -11.26
CA ALA A 31 -7.62 16.90 -10.81
C ALA A 31 -6.59 16.20 -9.91
N LEU A 32 -6.97 15.94 -8.66
CA LEU A 32 -6.11 15.23 -7.70
C LEU A 32 -6.03 13.73 -8.01
N VAL A 33 -4.81 13.20 -8.03
CA VAL A 33 -4.47 11.78 -8.07
C VAL A 33 -4.09 11.34 -6.66
N VAL A 34 -4.85 10.40 -6.13
CA VAL A 34 -4.74 9.93 -4.75
C VAL A 34 -4.38 8.44 -4.77
N VAL A 35 -3.36 8.05 -4.01
CA VAL A 35 -2.89 6.65 -3.96
C VAL A 35 -2.97 6.11 -2.54
N ASP A 36 -3.68 5.00 -2.36
CA ASP A 36 -3.56 4.13 -1.20
C ASP A 36 -2.27 3.32 -1.28
N ASN A 37 -1.33 3.61 -0.39
CA ASN A 37 -0.02 2.93 -0.35
C ASN A 37 0.06 1.91 0.81
N THR A 38 -1.06 1.57 1.42
CA THR A 38 -1.11 0.71 2.61
C THR A 38 -0.39 -0.63 2.41
N MET A 39 -0.40 -1.18 1.21
CA MET A 39 0.15 -2.51 0.90
C MET A 39 1.69 -2.56 0.83
N LEU A 40 2.33 -1.42 0.58
CA LEU A 40 3.78 -1.32 0.40
C LEU A 40 4.45 -0.48 1.50
N SER A 41 3.71 0.47 2.09
CA SER A 41 4.22 1.51 2.97
C SER A 41 5.27 2.41 2.27
N PRO A 42 5.68 3.55 2.86
CA PRO A 42 6.61 4.47 2.20
C PRO A 42 8.01 3.88 2.08
N MET A 43 8.27 2.76 2.78
CA MET A 43 9.51 2.01 2.68
C MET A 43 9.68 1.38 1.29
N LEU A 44 8.62 0.83 0.69
CA LEU A 44 8.74 0.07 -0.56
C LEU A 44 8.27 0.85 -1.80
N CYS A 45 7.38 1.83 -1.66
CA CYS A 45 6.95 2.69 -2.76
C CYS A 45 6.64 4.10 -2.25
N ASN A 46 6.98 5.13 -3.02
CA ASN A 46 6.66 6.53 -2.72
C ASN A 46 5.81 7.11 -3.85
N PRO A 47 4.47 6.99 -3.80
CA PRO A 47 3.59 7.47 -4.86
C PRO A 47 3.73 8.96 -5.20
N LEU A 48 4.07 9.79 -4.20
CA LEU A 48 4.32 11.22 -4.41
C LEU A 48 5.49 11.48 -5.37
N ASP A 49 6.52 10.62 -5.37
CA ASP A 49 7.65 10.70 -6.30
C ASP A 49 7.28 10.24 -7.71
N LEU A 50 6.14 9.55 -7.85
CA LEU A 50 5.59 9.03 -9.10
C LEU A 50 4.49 9.94 -9.68
N GLY A 51 4.30 11.13 -9.12
CA GLY A 51 3.33 12.12 -9.60
C GLY A 51 1.96 12.07 -8.94
N ALA A 52 1.74 11.26 -7.90
CA ALA A 52 0.54 11.39 -7.09
C ALA A 52 0.53 12.71 -6.31
N ASP A 53 -0.66 13.31 -6.15
CA ASP A 53 -0.83 14.55 -5.37
C ASP A 53 -1.01 14.25 -3.87
N ILE A 54 -1.66 13.12 -3.59
CA ILE A 54 -1.96 12.66 -2.23
C ILE A 54 -1.62 11.18 -2.13
N VAL A 55 -0.90 10.80 -1.09
CA VAL A 55 -0.79 9.41 -0.64
C VAL A 55 -1.51 9.27 0.69
N TYR A 56 -2.21 8.17 0.89
CA TYR A 56 -2.67 7.81 2.23
C TYR A 56 -2.37 6.35 2.54
N GLU A 57 -2.27 6.08 3.83
CA GLU A 57 -1.96 4.76 4.36
C GLU A 57 -2.81 4.48 5.60
N SER A 58 -3.35 3.28 5.69
CA SER A 58 -3.89 2.76 6.94
C SER A 58 -2.73 2.45 7.89
N GLY A 59 -2.42 3.40 8.78
CA GLY A 59 -1.43 3.26 9.84
C GLY A 59 -1.65 2.06 10.78
N THR A 60 -2.88 1.53 10.83
CA THR A 60 -3.26 0.25 11.45
C THR A 60 -2.45 -0.95 10.95
N LYS A 61 -1.95 -0.90 9.71
CA LYS A 61 -1.26 -2.02 9.04
C LYS A 61 0.24 -1.98 9.30
N TYR A 62 1.06 -1.78 8.27
CA TYR A 62 2.52 -1.91 8.40
C TYR A 62 3.17 -0.82 9.23
N LEU A 63 2.64 0.42 9.20
CA LEU A 63 3.22 1.55 9.94
C LEU A 63 3.23 1.29 11.46
N SER A 64 2.08 0.96 12.06
CA SER A 64 2.06 0.42 13.44
C SER A 64 2.79 -0.92 13.47
N GLY A 65 2.28 -1.91 12.73
CA GLY A 65 2.83 -3.26 12.67
C GLY A 65 2.66 -4.10 13.94
N HIS A 66 1.90 -3.63 14.93
CA HIS A 66 1.73 -4.30 16.23
C HIS A 66 0.27 -4.65 16.56
N HIS A 67 -0.67 -4.42 15.63
CA HIS A 67 -2.09 -4.76 15.78
C HIS A 67 -2.78 -4.13 17.02
N ASP A 68 -2.29 -2.98 17.48
CA ASP A 68 -2.66 -2.38 18.76
C ASP A 68 -3.34 -1.00 18.63
N ILE A 69 -3.40 -0.42 17.42
CA ILE A 69 -4.02 0.89 17.16
C ILE A 69 -4.78 0.89 15.83
N MET A 70 -5.73 1.83 15.70
CA MET A 70 -6.32 2.20 14.42
C MET A 70 -5.86 3.61 14.03
N ALA A 71 -5.21 3.75 12.88
CA ALA A 71 -4.65 5.03 12.43
C ALA A 71 -4.75 5.17 10.91
N GLY A 72 -4.84 6.42 10.46
CA GLY A 72 -4.70 6.82 9.07
C GLY A 72 -3.64 7.92 8.94
N ILE A 73 -2.82 7.85 7.91
CA ILE A 73 -1.80 8.85 7.60
C ILE A 73 -2.03 9.34 6.17
N ILE A 74 -1.92 10.66 5.98
CA ILE A 74 -2.04 11.30 4.67
C ILE A 74 -0.77 12.11 4.45
N GLY A 75 -0.11 11.90 3.31
CA GLY A 75 1.04 12.66 2.85
C GLY A 75 0.71 13.42 1.57
N VAL A 76 1.16 14.66 1.49
CA VAL A 76 0.98 15.55 0.32
C VAL A 76 2.22 16.42 0.14
N ASN A 77 2.48 16.87 -1.08
CA ASN A 77 3.54 17.84 -1.37
C ASN A 77 3.02 19.30 -1.47
N ASP A 78 1.74 19.48 -1.82
CA ASP A 78 1.13 20.81 -1.97
C ASP A 78 0.54 21.30 -0.63
N ALA A 79 1.06 22.42 -0.13
CA ALA A 79 0.60 23.06 1.10
C ALA A 79 -0.88 23.48 1.03
N ALA A 80 -1.37 23.93 -0.12
CA ALA A 80 -2.78 24.32 -0.27
C ALA A 80 -3.72 23.11 -0.18
N VAL A 81 -3.26 21.93 -0.60
CA VAL A 81 -3.99 20.67 -0.39
C VAL A 81 -3.91 20.27 1.08
N ALA A 82 -2.74 20.40 1.71
CA ALA A 82 -2.56 20.13 3.14
C ALA A 82 -3.49 20.97 4.02
N ASP A 83 -3.61 22.28 3.75
CA ASP A 83 -4.48 23.19 4.49
C ASP A 83 -5.96 22.79 4.41
N LYS A 84 -6.42 22.39 3.23
CA LYS A 84 -7.80 21.89 3.03
C LYS A 84 -8.06 20.61 3.81
N LEU A 85 -7.13 19.66 3.76
CA LEU A 85 -7.22 18.40 4.51
C LEU A 85 -7.22 18.66 6.02
N TYR A 86 -6.31 19.52 6.50
CA TYR A 86 -6.23 19.91 7.90
C TYR A 86 -7.53 20.56 8.38
N PHE A 87 -8.08 21.50 7.62
CA PHE A 87 -9.35 22.14 7.95
C PHE A 87 -10.47 21.09 8.12
N THR A 88 -10.58 20.14 7.20
CA THR A 88 -11.58 19.07 7.30
C THR A 88 -11.38 18.20 8.54
N ILE A 89 -10.14 17.73 8.80
CA ILE A 89 -9.82 16.89 9.96
C ILE A 89 -10.13 17.62 11.28
N ASN A 90 -9.76 18.90 11.36
CA ASN A 90 -10.00 19.73 12.53
C ASN A 90 -11.50 20.00 12.75
N ALA A 91 -12.25 20.27 11.68
CA ALA A 91 -13.68 20.54 11.74
C ALA A 91 -14.50 19.28 12.06
N SER A 92 -14.08 18.10 11.59
CA SER A 92 -14.77 16.83 11.86
C SER A 92 -14.33 16.15 13.16
N GLY A 93 -13.22 16.60 13.77
CA GLY A 93 -12.66 16.00 14.98
C GLY A 93 -12.04 14.62 14.74
N CYS A 94 -11.68 14.28 13.51
CA CYS A 94 -11.13 12.96 13.14
C CYS A 94 -9.60 12.85 13.34
N GLY A 95 -9.02 13.70 14.19
CA GLY A 95 -7.59 13.64 14.52
C GLY A 95 -7.24 12.36 15.29
N LEU A 96 -6.02 11.84 15.07
CA LEU A 96 -5.52 10.68 15.80
C LEU A 96 -5.25 11.04 17.27
N SER A 97 -5.55 10.14 18.21
CA SER A 97 -5.29 10.40 19.62
C SER A 97 -3.79 10.57 19.89
N PRO A 98 -3.37 11.36 20.90
CA PRO A 98 -1.95 11.51 21.23
C PRO A 98 -1.26 10.19 21.59
N ASN A 99 -1.99 9.28 22.26
CA ASN A 99 -1.46 7.97 22.62
C ASN A 99 -1.27 7.07 21.39
N ASP A 100 -2.25 7.03 20.47
CA ASP A 100 -2.11 6.26 19.23
C ASP A 100 -1.03 6.84 18.34
N SER A 101 -0.87 8.17 18.33
CA SER A 101 0.22 8.86 17.63
C SER A 101 1.58 8.44 18.18
N PHE A 102 1.73 8.35 19.51
CA PHE A 102 2.94 7.83 20.15
C PHE A 102 3.22 6.37 19.78
N LEU A 103 2.21 5.51 19.85
CA LEU A 103 2.34 4.08 19.50
C LEU A 103 2.69 3.89 18.02
N LEU A 104 2.11 4.70 17.14
CA LEU A 104 2.45 4.70 15.72
C LEU A 104 3.93 5.08 15.50
N MET A 105 4.41 6.16 16.14
CA MET A 105 5.82 6.54 16.07
C MET A 105 6.76 5.45 16.61
N ARG A 106 6.37 4.75 17.68
CA ARG A 106 7.10 3.58 18.19
C ARG A 106 7.14 2.47 17.13
N GLY A 107 6.01 2.16 16.50
CA GLY A 107 5.89 1.14 15.46
C GLY A 107 6.80 1.41 14.25
N VAL A 108 6.83 2.66 13.78
CA VAL A 108 7.63 3.08 12.61
C VAL A 108 9.12 2.83 12.81
N LYS A 109 9.65 2.91 14.04
CA LYS A 109 11.09 2.66 14.31
C LYS A 109 11.56 1.26 13.94
N THR A 110 10.66 0.28 13.90
CA THR A 110 10.97 -1.10 13.50
C THR A 110 10.40 -1.47 12.13
N LEU A 111 9.84 -0.50 11.38
CA LEU A 111 9.22 -0.74 10.08
C LEU A 111 10.17 -1.45 9.12
N ALA A 112 11.42 -0.97 9.00
CA ALA A 112 12.41 -1.51 8.08
C ALA A 112 12.65 -3.02 8.29
N ILE A 113 13.06 -3.38 9.50
CA ILE A 113 13.37 -4.77 9.85
C ILE A 113 12.13 -5.69 9.78
N ARG A 114 10.95 -5.18 10.13
CA ARG A 114 9.69 -5.94 10.04
C ARG A 114 9.33 -6.21 8.59
N MET A 115 9.31 -5.18 7.76
CA MET A 115 8.94 -5.29 6.36
C MET A 115 9.93 -6.14 5.57
N GLU A 116 11.24 -6.01 5.81
CA GLU A 116 12.26 -6.89 5.21
C GLU A 116 12.00 -8.37 5.52
N LYS A 117 11.74 -8.67 6.80
CA LYS A 117 11.47 -10.06 7.20
C LYS A 117 10.13 -10.55 6.65
N GLN A 118 9.11 -9.71 6.66
CA GLN A 118 7.78 -10.03 6.14
C GLN A 118 7.80 -10.29 4.63
N GLN A 119 8.46 -9.44 3.82
CA GLN A 119 8.57 -9.68 2.37
C GLN A 119 9.39 -10.94 2.05
N SER A 120 10.47 -11.21 2.82
CA SER A 120 11.29 -12.41 2.63
C SER A 120 10.51 -13.69 2.95
N ASN A 121 9.67 -13.65 3.98
CA ASN A 121 8.78 -14.77 4.31
C ASN A 121 7.67 -14.92 3.25
N ALA A 122 7.06 -13.81 2.81
CA ALA A 122 6.02 -13.83 1.79
C ALA A 122 6.53 -14.40 0.46
N GLN A 123 7.76 -14.06 0.05
CA GLN A 123 8.41 -14.65 -1.13
C GLN A 123 8.53 -16.17 -1.01
N GLN A 124 9.07 -16.68 0.11
CA GLN A 124 9.21 -18.12 0.33
C GLN A 124 7.86 -18.85 0.32
N ILE A 125 6.82 -18.25 0.92
CA ILE A 125 5.47 -18.81 0.93
C ILE A 125 4.88 -18.81 -0.48
N ALA A 126 5.04 -17.71 -1.23
CA ALA A 126 4.54 -17.59 -2.59
C ALA A 126 5.17 -18.64 -3.52
N GLU A 127 6.49 -18.81 -3.46
CA GLU A 127 7.22 -19.83 -4.21
C GLU A 127 6.82 -21.25 -3.78
N PHE A 128 6.65 -21.49 -2.48
CA PHE A 128 6.17 -22.77 -1.98
C PHE A 128 4.80 -23.10 -2.57
N LEU A 129 3.84 -22.18 -2.49
CA LEU A 129 2.49 -22.40 -3.00
C LEU A 129 2.45 -22.60 -4.52
N GLU A 130 3.23 -21.82 -5.27
CA GLU A 130 3.35 -21.95 -6.73
C GLU A 130 3.93 -23.31 -7.12
N ASN A 131 4.96 -23.79 -6.41
CA ASN A 131 5.55 -25.11 -6.60
C ASN A 131 4.58 -26.26 -6.26
N HIS A 132 3.58 -26.01 -5.41
CA HIS A 132 2.51 -26.97 -5.08
C HIS A 132 1.31 -26.88 -6.04
N GLY A 133 1.43 -26.12 -7.14
CA GLY A 133 0.42 -26.05 -8.19
C GLY A 133 -0.73 -25.08 -7.90
N PHE A 134 -0.66 -24.30 -6.83
CA PHE A 134 -1.64 -23.24 -6.59
C PHE A 134 -1.39 -22.06 -7.52
N ARG A 135 -2.48 -21.39 -7.94
CA ARG A 135 -2.39 -20.12 -8.65
C ARG A 135 -2.16 -19.00 -7.64
N VAL A 136 -0.94 -18.50 -7.57
CA VAL A 136 -0.52 -17.45 -6.63
C VAL A 136 -0.51 -16.08 -7.31
N ARG A 137 -0.92 -15.06 -6.57
CA ARG A 137 -0.85 -13.64 -6.91
C ARG A 137 0.06 -12.96 -5.92
N TYR A 138 1.28 -12.70 -6.35
CA TYR A 138 2.27 -11.98 -5.55
C TYR A 138 3.22 -11.23 -6.51
N PRO A 139 3.47 -9.92 -6.33
CA PRO A 139 4.28 -9.15 -7.29
C PRO A 139 5.77 -9.55 -7.27
N GLY A 140 6.19 -10.31 -6.26
CA GLY A 140 7.54 -10.89 -6.19
C GLY A 140 7.74 -12.13 -7.05
N LEU A 141 6.68 -12.76 -7.56
CA LEU A 141 6.79 -13.89 -8.49
C LEU A 141 6.88 -13.40 -9.93
N LYS A 142 7.84 -13.91 -10.71
CA LYS A 142 7.98 -13.59 -12.15
C LYS A 142 6.75 -14.00 -12.98
N SER A 143 5.94 -14.92 -12.47
CA SER A 143 4.67 -15.34 -13.07
C SER A 143 3.57 -14.27 -12.93
N HIS A 144 3.75 -13.26 -12.07
CA HIS A 144 2.79 -12.19 -11.89
C HIS A 144 2.67 -11.36 -13.19
N PRO A 145 1.47 -11.16 -13.76
CA PRO A 145 1.31 -10.49 -15.06
C PRO A 145 1.87 -9.06 -15.11
N GLN A 146 1.94 -8.39 -13.97
CA GLN A 146 2.47 -7.03 -13.83
C GLN A 146 3.80 -6.98 -13.06
N TYR A 147 4.59 -8.06 -13.08
CA TYR A 147 5.89 -8.13 -12.40
C TYR A 147 6.81 -6.96 -12.78
N ASP A 148 7.06 -6.75 -14.07
CA ASP A 148 7.97 -5.70 -14.54
C ASP A 148 7.46 -4.29 -14.19
N LEU A 149 6.15 -4.08 -14.30
CA LEU A 149 5.52 -2.81 -13.91
C LEU A 149 5.71 -2.54 -12.41
N HIS A 150 5.50 -3.55 -11.56
CA HIS A 150 5.69 -3.41 -10.11
C HIS A 150 7.12 -2.96 -9.77
N TRP A 151 8.11 -3.65 -10.31
CA TRP A 151 9.53 -3.37 -10.05
C TRP A 151 10.03 -2.08 -10.71
N SER A 152 9.29 -1.51 -11.66
CA SER A 152 9.59 -0.17 -12.19
C SER A 152 9.27 0.96 -11.20
N MET A 153 8.41 0.71 -10.20
CA MET A 153 7.93 1.72 -9.25
C MET A 153 8.29 1.42 -7.79
N ALA A 154 8.42 0.14 -7.43
CA ALA A 154 8.62 -0.30 -6.05
C ALA A 154 10.01 -0.93 -5.82
N ARG A 155 10.49 -0.83 -4.58
CA ARG A 155 11.77 -1.38 -4.09
C ARG A 155 11.64 -2.74 -3.41
N GLY A 156 10.43 -3.29 -3.35
CA GLY A 156 10.14 -4.59 -2.77
C GLY A 156 8.73 -5.06 -3.12
N ALA A 157 8.47 -6.35 -2.96
CA ALA A 157 7.21 -6.98 -3.37
C ALA A 157 6.06 -6.76 -2.36
N GLY A 158 6.36 -6.29 -1.16
CA GLY A 158 5.41 -6.22 -0.05
C GLY A 158 5.28 -7.56 0.66
N ALA A 159 4.29 -7.69 1.54
CA ALA A 159 4.12 -8.87 2.38
C ALA A 159 2.72 -9.49 2.31
N VAL A 160 1.91 -9.08 1.33
CA VAL A 160 0.60 -9.68 1.07
C VAL A 160 0.68 -10.46 -0.24
N LEU A 161 0.17 -11.68 -0.19
CA LEU A 161 -0.07 -12.53 -1.35
C LEU A 161 -1.51 -13.04 -1.28
N SER A 162 -2.06 -13.45 -2.42
CA SER A 162 -3.29 -14.24 -2.46
C SER A 162 -3.11 -15.44 -3.38
N PHE A 163 -3.88 -16.51 -3.17
CA PHE A 163 -3.84 -17.69 -4.02
C PHE A 163 -5.21 -18.34 -4.13
N GLU A 164 -5.43 -19.13 -5.16
CA GLU A 164 -6.69 -19.83 -5.41
C GLU A 164 -6.57 -21.31 -5.02
N THR A 165 -7.48 -21.78 -4.18
CA THR A 165 -7.65 -23.20 -3.85
C THR A 165 -8.59 -23.91 -4.84
N GLY A 166 -9.42 -23.15 -5.57
CA GLY A 166 -10.49 -23.67 -6.42
C GLY A 166 -11.70 -24.23 -5.65
N ASP A 167 -11.67 -24.24 -4.32
CA ASP A 167 -12.69 -24.84 -3.47
C ASP A 167 -12.83 -24.07 -2.14
N ALA A 168 -14.04 -23.61 -1.82
CA ALA A 168 -14.29 -22.80 -0.63
C ALA A 168 -14.09 -23.59 0.68
N SER A 169 -14.52 -24.86 0.71
CA SER A 169 -14.33 -25.72 1.88
C SER A 169 -12.86 -26.05 2.14
N LEU A 170 -12.01 -26.06 1.11
CA LEU A 170 -10.56 -26.14 1.25
C LEU A 170 -9.99 -24.82 1.76
N SER A 171 -10.45 -23.67 1.25
CA SER A 171 -10.03 -22.36 1.75
C SER A 171 -10.33 -22.13 3.22
N GLU A 172 -11.44 -22.66 3.74
CA GLU A 172 -11.79 -22.54 5.17
C GLU A 172 -10.92 -23.41 6.08
N ARG A 173 -10.26 -24.45 5.53
CA ARG A 173 -9.45 -25.40 6.29
C ARG A 173 -7.98 -25.03 6.38
N ILE A 174 -7.49 -24.20 5.46
CA ILE A 174 -6.09 -23.77 5.35
C ILE A 174 -5.95 -22.37 5.93
#